data_AF-A0A427XR36-F1
#
_entry.id   AF-A0A427XR36-F1
#
_cell.length_a   1.000
_cell.length_b   1.000
_cell.length_c   1.000
_cell.angle_alpha   90.00
_cell.angle_beta   90.00
_cell.angle_gamma   90.00
#
_symmetry.space_group_name_H-M   'P 1'
#
loop_
_entity.id
_entity.type
_entity.pdbx_description
1 polymer ?
#
loop_
_entity_poly.entity_id
_entity_poly.type
_entity_poly.pdbx_seq_one_letter_code
_entity_poly.pdbx_strand_id
1 'polypeptide(L)'
;MSVLRPAFRQLVAPARAFSTSVARAEAYTPPARWSTDHVAPADVVAGKAAGPATVHDTAKEITIEVTSDAPQELQHRQVRIFKPTKNTMQSAKGKTKVWRIDFDVLQGAGRWTNPLMGWASSADYMQGTSLAFRTREDAVGFCDRQGWNYFIQEPKTARIPPKNYSENYSYVPGPLRICHTK
;
A
#
# COMPACT_ATOMS: atom_id res chain seq x y z
N MET A 1 36.75 -49.76 -65.64
CA MET A 1 35.71 -49.55 -64.61
C MET A 1 35.85 -48.12 -64.11
N SER A 2 35.17 -47.18 -64.77
CA SER A 2 33.92 -46.56 -64.30
C SER A 2 34.20 -45.48 -63.23
N VAL A 3 34.62 -44.28 -63.65
CA VAL A 3 33.86 -43.03 -63.87
C VAL A 3 33.59 -42.14 -62.64
N LEU A 4 34.03 -40.88 -62.80
CA LEU A 4 33.33 -39.62 -62.53
C LEU A 4 33.09 -39.16 -61.07
N ARG A 5 33.76 -38.04 -60.74
CA ARG A 5 33.33 -37.07 -59.72
C ARG A 5 31.86 -36.67 -59.95
N PRO A 6 31.02 -36.59 -58.90
CA PRO A 6 29.79 -35.82 -58.97
C PRO A 6 30.00 -34.42 -58.37
N ALA A 7 29.28 -33.50 -59.01
CA ALA A 7 29.31 -32.07 -58.83
C ALA A 7 28.80 -31.58 -57.46
N PHE A 8 29.34 -30.43 -57.07
CA PHE A 8 28.79 -29.51 -56.09
C PHE A 8 27.33 -29.18 -56.47
N ARG A 9 26.36 -29.55 -55.63
CA ARG A 9 24.97 -29.10 -55.75
C ARG A 9 24.62 -28.28 -54.52
N GLN A 10 24.62 -26.97 -54.73
CA GLN A 10 24.18 -25.96 -53.77
C GLN A 10 22.69 -26.20 -53.48
N LEU A 11 22.37 -26.58 -52.24
CA LEU A 11 20.99 -26.65 -51.78
C LEU A 11 20.54 -25.22 -51.45
N VAL A 12 19.79 -24.63 -52.39
CA VAL A 12 19.01 -23.42 -52.15
C VAL A 12 17.87 -23.79 -51.19
N ALA A 13 17.87 -23.19 -50.00
CA ALA A 13 16.79 -23.34 -49.04
C ALA A 13 15.49 -22.71 -49.61
N PRO A 14 14.32 -23.34 -49.46
CA PRO A 14 13.07 -22.71 -49.86
C PRO A 14 12.75 -21.57 -48.89
N ALA A 15 12.54 -20.37 -49.44
CA ALA A 15 11.99 -19.24 -48.70
C ALA A 15 10.62 -19.63 -48.14
N ARG A 16 10.52 -19.77 -46.81
CA ARG A 16 9.22 -19.88 -46.14
C ARG A 16 8.54 -18.52 -46.24
N ALA A 17 7.54 -18.43 -47.11
CA ALA A 17 6.61 -17.32 -47.13
C ALA A 17 5.89 -17.25 -45.77
N PHE A 18 6.11 -16.17 -45.02
CA PHE A 18 5.27 -15.85 -43.87
C PHE A 18 3.90 -15.42 -44.41
N SER A 19 2.93 -16.33 -44.31
CA SER A 19 1.52 -16.01 -44.53
C SER A 19 1.05 -15.07 -43.42
N THR A 20 0.66 -13.85 -43.78
CA THR A 20 -0.03 -12.92 -42.89
C THR A 20 -1.53 -13.19 -42.98
N SER A 21 -1.99 -14.26 -42.34
CA SER A 21 -3.39 -14.33 -41.93
C SER A 21 -3.54 -13.54 -40.64
N VAL A 22 -4.11 -12.34 -40.72
CA VAL A 22 -4.52 -11.57 -39.54
C VAL A 22 -5.68 -12.34 -38.90
N ALA A 23 -5.35 -13.21 -37.94
CA ALA A 23 -6.32 -13.73 -37.01
C ALA A 23 -6.91 -12.52 -36.27
N ARG A 24 -8.24 -12.37 -36.38
CA ARG A 24 -9.02 -11.37 -35.65
C ARG A 24 -8.65 -11.51 -34.17
N ALA A 25 -8.01 -10.47 -33.63
CA ALA A 25 -7.56 -10.44 -32.25
C ALA A 25 -8.73 -10.78 -31.32
N GLU A 26 -8.67 -11.95 -30.69
CA GLU A 26 -9.44 -12.21 -29.49
C GLU A 26 -9.07 -11.11 -28.48
N ALA A 27 -10.09 -10.52 -27.86
CA ALA A 27 -9.92 -9.39 -26.96
C ALA A 27 -8.91 -9.76 -25.86
N TYR A 28 -7.80 -9.03 -25.82
CA TYR A 28 -6.81 -9.13 -24.77
C TYR A 28 -7.49 -8.90 -23.42
N THR A 29 -7.65 -9.96 -22.64
CA THR A 29 -8.13 -9.89 -21.26
C THR A 29 -6.91 -9.64 -20.38
N PRO A 30 -6.75 -8.43 -19.80
CA PRO A 30 -5.58 -8.11 -19.00
C PRO A 30 -5.51 -9.01 -17.76
N PRO A 31 -4.30 -9.44 -17.34
CA PRO A 31 -4.15 -10.27 -16.14
C PRO A 31 -4.62 -9.51 -14.90
N ALA A 32 -5.18 -10.25 -13.93
CA ALA A 32 -5.85 -9.83 -12.69
C ALA A 32 -5.02 -9.00 -11.68
N ARG A 33 -4.07 -8.19 -12.16
CA ARG A 33 -3.26 -7.27 -11.35
C ARG A 33 -3.98 -5.96 -11.00
N TRP A 34 -5.18 -5.74 -11.52
CA TRP A 34 -6.01 -4.57 -11.22
C TRP A 34 -7.41 -4.94 -10.73
N SER A 35 -7.59 -6.14 -10.14
CA SER A 35 -8.86 -6.46 -9.48
C SER A 35 -9.27 -5.30 -8.55
N THR A 36 -10.47 -4.78 -8.81
CA THR A 36 -11.12 -3.71 -8.05
C THR A 36 -11.62 -4.19 -6.69
N ASP A 37 -11.34 -5.45 -6.31
CA ASP A 37 -11.78 -6.05 -5.04
C ASP A 37 -10.90 -5.62 -3.86
N HIS A 38 -9.83 -4.86 -4.12
CA HIS A 38 -9.02 -4.25 -3.07
C HIS A 38 -9.68 -2.97 -2.57
N VAL A 39 -10.37 -3.04 -1.44
CA VAL A 39 -10.84 -1.84 -0.74
C VAL A 39 -9.63 -0.98 -0.40
N ALA A 40 -9.54 0.21 -1.00
CA ALA A 40 -8.44 1.12 -0.69
C ALA A 40 -8.57 1.53 0.78
N PRO A 41 -7.47 1.57 1.56
CA PRO A 41 -7.53 2.00 2.96
C PRO A 41 -8.04 3.44 3.11
N ALA A 42 -7.94 4.26 2.05
CA ALA A 42 -8.53 5.58 1.98
C ALA A 42 -10.07 5.55 1.93
N ASP A 43 -10.67 4.55 1.27
CA ASP A 43 -12.13 4.41 1.18
C ASP A 43 -12.74 3.86 2.48
N VAL A 44 -12.00 3.05 3.24
CA VAL A 44 -12.37 2.66 4.62
C VAL A 44 -12.34 3.86 5.55
N VAL A 45 -11.24 4.64 5.50
CA VAL A 45 -11.09 5.86 6.32
C VAL A 45 -12.10 6.95 5.92
N ALA A 46 -12.54 6.99 4.66
CA ALA A 46 -13.56 7.92 4.20
C ALA A 46 -15.01 7.41 4.44
N GLY A 47 -15.19 6.26 5.09
CA GLY A 47 -16.50 5.64 5.35
C GLY A 47 -17.25 5.17 4.09
N LYS A 48 -16.56 5.11 2.94
CA LYS A 48 -17.14 4.76 1.62
C LYS A 48 -17.18 3.24 1.38
N ALA A 49 -16.42 2.48 2.18
CA ALA A 49 -16.46 1.03 2.24
C ALA A 49 -16.34 0.57 3.71
N ALA A 50 -17.09 -0.45 4.10
CA ALA A 50 -16.91 -1.07 5.41
C ALA A 50 -15.53 -1.72 5.47
N GLY A 51 -14.70 -1.33 6.43
CA GLY A 51 -13.47 -2.05 6.74
C GLY A 51 -13.77 -3.52 7.07
N PRO A 52 -12.78 -4.44 6.93
CA PRO A 52 -12.97 -5.82 7.34
C PRO A 52 -13.35 -5.85 8.82
N ALA A 53 -14.59 -6.23 9.13
CA ALA A 53 -15.04 -6.37 10.51
C ALA A 53 -14.29 -7.56 11.11
N THR A 54 -13.38 -7.29 12.04
CA THR A 54 -12.71 -8.34 12.80
C THR A 54 -13.71 -8.92 13.80
N VAL A 55 -13.98 -10.23 13.69
CA VAL A 55 -14.76 -10.96 14.69
C VAL A 55 -13.83 -11.23 15.87
N HIS A 56 -14.17 -10.70 17.04
CA HIS A 56 -13.39 -10.90 18.27
C HIS A 56 -13.66 -12.31 18.82
N ASP A 57 -12.63 -13.16 18.87
CA ASP A 57 -12.71 -14.47 19.53
C ASP A 57 -12.75 -14.27 21.06
N THR A 58 -13.96 -14.18 21.61
CA THR A 58 -14.23 -13.89 23.05
C THR A 58 -13.79 -15.01 24.00
N ALA A 59 -13.11 -16.06 23.51
CA ALA A 59 -12.94 -17.32 24.23
C ALA A 59 -11.70 -17.37 25.15
N LYS A 60 -10.80 -16.39 25.13
CA LYS A 60 -9.57 -16.40 25.93
C LYS A 60 -9.25 -15.01 26.46
N GLU A 61 -9.25 -14.91 27.79
CA GLU A 61 -8.69 -13.81 28.62
C GLU A 61 -9.67 -12.72 29.10
N ILE A 62 -9.33 -12.16 30.26
CA ILE A 62 -10.09 -11.19 31.05
C ILE A 62 -10.36 -9.95 30.18
N THR A 63 -11.62 -9.66 29.92
CA THR A 63 -12.03 -8.56 29.06
C THR A 63 -11.76 -7.22 29.73
N ILE A 64 -10.70 -6.54 29.31
CA ILE A 64 -10.31 -5.22 29.83
C ILE A 64 -11.39 -4.19 29.48
N GLU A 65 -12.16 -4.41 28.41
CA GLU A 65 -13.35 -3.62 28.07
C GLU A 65 -14.31 -3.42 29.25
N VAL A 66 -14.55 -4.46 30.07
CA VAL A 66 -15.50 -4.39 31.19
C VAL A 66 -14.90 -3.65 32.38
N THR A 67 -13.58 -3.70 32.53
CA THR A 67 -12.87 -3.09 33.68
C THR A 67 -12.44 -1.65 33.42
N SER A 68 -12.27 -1.25 32.16
CA SER A 68 -11.67 0.03 31.78
C SER A 68 -12.58 1.25 31.93
N ASP A 69 -13.82 1.08 32.40
CA ASP A 69 -14.87 2.11 32.52
C ASP A 69 -15.04 2.97 31.24
N ALA A 70 -14.59 2.44 30.10
CA ALA A 70 -14.64 3.14 28.83
C ALA A 70 -16.08 3.15 28.30
N PRO A 71 -16.56 4.26 27.70
CA PRO A 71 -17.89 4.30 27.13
C PRO A 71 -18.04 3.27 26.01
N GLN A 72 -19.16 2.55 26.00
CA GLN A 72 -19.44 1.49 25.02
C GLN A 72 -19.40 2.00 23.57
N GLU A 73 -19.67 3.29 23.35
CA GLU A 73 -19.57 3.96 22.06
C GLU A 73 -18.19 3.78 21.39
N LEU A 74 -17.12 3.57 22.17
CA LEU A 74 -15.79 3.32 21.61
C LEU A 74 -15.67 2.00 20.87
N GLN A 75 -16.44 0.98 21.25
CA GLN A 75 -16.38 -0.35 20.62
C GLN A 75 -16.89 -0.30 19.17
N HIS A 76 -17.87 0.56 18.89
CA HIS A 76 -18.43 0.75 17.55
C HIS A 76 -17.50 1.55 16.63
N ARG A 77 -16.52 2.26 17.18
CA ARG A 77 -15.58 3.05 16.40
C ARG A 77 -14.52 2.15 15.77
N GLN A 78 -14.20 2.44 14.51
CA GLN A 78 -13.08 1.78 13.84
C GLN A 78 -11.73 2.40 14.24
N VAL A 79 -10.77 1.52 14.46
CA VAL A 79 -9.42 1.83 14.88
C VAL A 79 -8.44 1.50 13.76
N ARG A 80 -7.52 2.43 13.47
CA ARG A 80 -6.47 2.24 12.47
C ARG A 80 -5.16 1.86 13.14
N ILE A 81 -4.64 0.67 12.82
CA ILE A 81 -3.29 0.24 13.20
C ILE A 81 -2.37 0.43 11.99
N PHE A 82 -1.36 1.30 12.12
CA PHE A 82 -0.47 1.63 11.00
C PHE A 82 0.92 2.08 11.46
N LYS A 83 1.89 2.05 10.54
CA LYS A 83 3.15 2.79 10.72
C LYS A 83 3.08 4.15 10.02
N PRO A 84 3.42 5.26 10.69
CA PRO A 84 3.43 6.57 10.06
C PRO A 84 4.38 6.64 8.86
N THR A 85 3.86 7.07 7.72
CA THR A 85 4.67 7.33 6.53
C THR A 85 5.71 8.42 6.82
N LYS A 86 6.87 8.33 6.16
CA LYS A 86 7.90 9.37 6.22
C LYS A 86 7.31 10.70 5.74
N ASN A 87 7.54 11.79 6.48
CA ASN A 87 7.22 13.13 5.98
C ASN A 87 7.98 13.39 4.67
N THR A 88 7.28 13.83 3.62
CA THR A 88 7.90 14.15 2.33
C THR A 88 8.92 15.28 2.47
N MET A 89 8.61 16.28 3.31
CA MET A 89 9.45 17.46 3.54
C MET A 89 10.75 17.16 4.28
N GLN A 90 10.84 16.01 4.97
CA GLN A 90 11.99 15.65 5.79
C GLN A 90 12.61 14.32 5.34
N SER A 91 13.93 14.23 5.33
CA SER A 91 14.64 12.99 4.99
C SER A 91 14.68 11.98 6.15
N ALA A 92 14.53 12.45 7.39
CA ALA A 92 14.62 11.63 8.60
C ALA A 92 13.50 10.58 8.70
N LYS A 93 13.87 9.35 9.12
CA LYS A 93 12.97 8.19 9.21
C LYS A 93 12.65 7.75 10.65
N GLY A 94 12.99 8.54 11.65
CA GLY A 94 12.86 8.15 13.07
C GLY A 94 11.42 7.78 13.47
N LYS A 95 10.45 8.59 13.04
CA LYS A 95 9.03 8.44 13.41
C LYS A 95 8.30 7.28 12.72
N THR A 96 8.89 6.68 11.69
CA THR A 96 8.27 5.59 10.90
C THR A 96 8.48 4.21 11.54
N LYS A 97 9.34 4.10 12.58
CA LYS A 97 9.66 2.80 13.19
C LYS A 97 8.57 2.26 14.11
N VAL A 98 7.84 3.16 14.77
CA VAL A 98 6.79 2.86 15.75
C VAL A 98 5.46 2.56 15.07
N TRP A 99 4.74 1.57 15.59
CA TRP A 99 3.35 1.34 15.25
C TRP A 99 2.48 2.33 16.01
N ARG A 100 1.43 2.82 15.37
CA ARG A 100 0.47 3.72 16.00
C ARG A 100 -0.94 3.21 15.84
N ILE A 101 -1.71 3.45 16.87
CA ILE A 101 -3.16 3.28 16.89
C ILE A 101 -3.77 4.67 16.86
N ASP A 102 -4.56 4.94 15.83
CA ASP A 102 -5.37 6.16 15.71
C ASP A 102 -6.84 5.77 15.61
N PHE A 103 -7.70 6.59 16.19
CA PHE A 103 -9.16 6.46 16.09
C PHE A 103 -9.67 7.18 14.84
N ASP A 104 -10.68 6.60 14.20
CA ASP A 104 -11.40 7.31 13.13
C ASP A 104 -12.22 8.49 13.71
N VAL A 105 -12.49 9.50 12.90
CA VAL A 105 -13.24 10.69 13.31
C VAL A 105 -14.71 10.33 13.47
N LEU A 106 -15.29 10.65 14.63
CA LEU A 106 -16.71 10.40 14.85
C LEU A 106 -17.58 11.27 13.93
N GLN A 107 -18.46 10.63 13.15
CA GLN A 107 -19.38 11.31 12.26
C GLN A 107 -20.33 12.22 13.07
N GLY A 108 -20.40 13.50 12.72
CA GLY A 108 -21.21 14.50 13.43
C GLY A 108 -20.55 15.16 14.64
N ALA A 109 -19.50 14.56 15.22
CA ALA A 109 -18.72 15.13 16.32
C ALA A 109 -17.29 15.55 15.92
N GLY A 110 -17.04 15.66 14.61
CA GLY A 110 -15.79 16.15 14.04
C GLY A 110 -15.50 17.61 14.38
N ARG A 111 -14.53 18.24 13.72
CA ARG A 111 -14.17 19.63 14.02
C ARG A 111 -15.16 20.61 13.39
N TRP A 112 -15.69 21.54 14.18
CA TRP A 112 -16.49 22.68 13.71
C TRP A 112 -15.87 24.01 14.16
N THR A 113 -16.25 25.10 13.49
CA THR A 113 -15.79 26.45 13.82
C THR A 113 -16.64 27.03 14.96
N ASN A 114 -16.00 27.49 16.04
CA ASN A 114 -16.67 28.20 17.11
C ASN A 114 -17.21 29.56 16.60
N PRO A 115 -18.51 29.87 16.75
CA PRO A 115 -19.10 31.11 16.24
C PRO A 115 -18.54 32.39 16.89
N LEU A 116 -17.98 32.32 18.11
CA LEU A 116 -17.45 33.49 18.80
C LEU A 116 -16.01 33.82 18.37
N MET A 117 -15.09 32.85 18.50
CA MET A 117 -13.64 33.07 18.30
C MET A 117 -13.10 32.46 17.00
N GLY A 118 -13.87 31.64 16.29
CA GLY A 118 -13.42 30.95 15.07
C GLY A 118 -12.50 29.74 15.30
N TRP A 119 -12.28 29.31 16.55
CA TRP A 119 -11.45 28.13 16.83
C TRP A 119 -12.10 26.83 16.40
N ALA A 120 -11.27 25.84 16.05
CA ALA A 120 -11.73 24.49 15.75
C ALA A 120 -12.12 23.77 17.05
N SER A 121 -13.42 23.73 17.33
CA SER A 121 -14.01 22.99 18.45
C SER A 121 -14.36 21.56 18.01
N SER A 122 -14.42 20.62 18.95
CA SER A 122 -14.73 19.21 18.69
C SER A 122 -15.46 18.60 19.90
N ALA A 123 -16.33 17.62 19.66
CA ALA A 123 -16.99 16.83 20.70
C ALA A 123 -16.36 15.43 20.83
N ASP A 124 -15.40 15.09 19.95
CA ASP A 124 -14.75 13.80 19.96
C ASP A 124 -13.65 13.72 21.03
N TYR A 125 -13.92 12.91 22.06
CA TYR A 125 -13.02 12.69 23.20
C TYR A 125 -11.74 11.91 22.85
N MET A 126 -11.71 11.15 21.75
CA MET A 126 -10.53 10.38 21.32
C MET A 126 -9.67 11.09 20.27
N GLN A 127 -10.09 12.23 19.75
CA GLN A 127 -9.41 12.89 18.63
C GLN A 127 -7.97 13.33 18.93
N GLY A 128 -7.64 13.57 20.21
CA GLY A 128 -6.28 13.91 20.66
C GLY A 128 -5.42 12.70 21.02
N THR A 129 -5.99 11.49 21.02
CA THR A 129 -5.36 10.29 21.57
C THR A 129 -4.79 9.44 20.46
N SER A 130 -3.47 9.21 20.52
CA SER A 130 -2.78 8.25 19.67
C SER A 130 -1.83 7.43 20.52
N LEU A 131 -1.91 6.11 20.39
CA LEU A 131 -1.06 5.19 21.15
C LEU A 131 0.10 4.72 20.27
N ALA A 132 1.27 4.46 20.87
CA ALA A 132 2.47 4.03 20.17
C ALA A 132 2.96 2.67 20.69
N PHE A 133 3.22 1.74 19.77
CA PHE A 133 3.62 0.36 20.06
C PHE A 133 4.90 0.01 19.32
N ARG A 134 5.63 -0.97 19.87
CA ARG A 134 6.89 -1.46 19.28
C ARG A 134 6.63 -2.45 18.14
N THR A 135 5.71 -3.40 18.34
CA THR A 135 5.36 -4.43 17.37
C THR A 135 3.93 -4.25 16.85
N ARG A 136 3.58 -4.99 15.79
CA ARG A 136 2.21 -4.99 15.25
C ARG A 136 1.30 -5.81 16.17
N GLU A 137 1.84 -6.91 16.66
CA GLU A 137 1.19 -7.92 17.47
C GLU A 137 0.76 -7.33 18.82
N ASP A 138 1.61 -6.48 19.43
CA ASP A 138 1.28 -5.76 20.66
C ASP A 138 0.08 -4.81 20.46
N ALA A 139 0.02 -4.15 19.30
CA ALA A 139 -1.08 -3.24 18.97
C ALA A 139 -2.39 -4.01 18.71
N VAL A 140 -2.30 -5.15 18.03
CA VAL A 140 -3.45 -6.04 17.79
C VAL A 140 -3.96 -6.61 19.11
N GLY A 141 -3.09 -7.21 19.92
CA GLY A 141 -3.49 -7.75 21.22
C GLY A 141 -3.96 -6.68 22.22
N PHE A 142 -3.62 -5.41 22.01
CA PHE A 142 -4.23 -4.32 22.76
C PHE A 142 -5.68 -4.05 22.32
N CYS A 143 -5.93 -3.97 21.01
CA CYS A 143 -7.29 -3.80 20.48
C CYS A 143 -8.20 -4.98 20.82
N ASP A 144 -7.69 -6.22 20.72
CA ASP A 144 -8.44 -7.44 21.01
C ASP A 144 -8.93 -7.47 22.47
N ARG A 145 -8.05 -7.14 23.42
CA ARG A 145 -8.40 -7.09 24.86
C ARG A 145 -9.39 -5.99 25.21
N GLN A 146 -9.47 -4.93 24.39
CA GLN A 146 -10.40 -3.81 24.55
C GLN A 146 -11.70 -3.99 23.74
N GLY A 147 -11.79 -5.02 22.89
CA GLY A 147 -12.96 -5.25 22.04
C GLY A 147 -13.15 -4.22 20.93
N TRP A 148 -12.08 -3.54 20.48
CA TRP A 148 -12.18 -2.49 19.46
C TRP A 148 -12.08 -3.06 18.04
N ASN A 149 -12.99 -2.65 17.16
CA ASN A 149 -12.91 -2.99 15.74
C ASN A 149 -11.72 -2.28 15.09
N TYR A 150 -10.74 -3.03 14.57
CA TYR A 150 -9.55 -2.45 13.96
C TYR A 150 -9.33 -2.93 12.53
N PHE A 151 -8.66 -2.09 11.73
CA PHE A 151 -8.09 -2.48 10.45
C PHE A 151 -6.58 -2.20 10.44
N ILE A 152 -5.84 -3.11 9.81
CA ILE A 152 -4.39 -3.03 9.74
C ILE A 152 -3.97 -2.48 8.39
N GLN A 153 -3.27 -1.35 8.41
CA GLN A 153 -2.65 -0.78 7.23
C GLN A 153 -1.18 -1.20 7.16
N GLU A 154 -0.85 -2.01 6.16
CA GLU A 154 0.53 -2.46 5.98
C GLU A 154 1.49 -1.31 5.62
N PRO A 155 2.69 -1.27 6.21
CA PRO A 155 3.66 -0.23 5.95
C PRO A 155 4.20 -0.33 4.51
N LYS A 156 4.15 0.79 3.78
CA LYS A 156 4.74 0.88 2.44
C LYS A 156 6.25 1.03 2.53
N THR A 157 6.99 -0.03 2.25
CA THR A 157 8.45 -0.01 2.20
C THR A 157 8.93 0.61 0.88
N ALA A 158 9.77 1.64 0.97
CA ALA A 158 10.37 2.26 -0.21
C ALA A 158 11.46 1.35 -0.81
N ARG A 159 11.36 1.06 -2.11
CA ARG A 159 12.41 0.37 -2.87
C ARG A 159 13.63 1.29 -2.99
N ILE A 160 14.79 0.83 -2.53
CA ILE A 160 16.07 1.54 -2.69
C ILE A 160 16.78 0.94 -3.91
N PRO A 161 16.84 1.62 -5.07
CA PRO A 161 17.65 1.17 -6.18
C PRO A 161 19.15 1.33 -5.87
N PRO A 162 20.03 0.51 -6.46
CA PRO A 162 21.47 0.76 -6.38
C PRO A 162 21.77 2.12 -7.00
N LYS A 163 22.62 2.90 -6.34
CA LYS A 163 23.06 4.22 -6.81
C LYS A 163 24.58 4.22 -6.91
N ASN A 164 25.12 4.47 -8.09
CA ASN A 164 26.55 4.58 -8.31
C ASN A 164 26.89 5.98 -8.86
N TYR A 165 27.79 6.69 -8.17
CA TYR A 165 28.14 8.07 -8.56
C TYR A 165 28.88 8.14 -9.90
N SER A 166 29.57 7.07 -10.32
CA SER A 166 30.29 7.03 -11.61
C SER A 166 29.34 7.04 -12.81
N GLU A 167 28.09 6.61 -12.64
CA GLU A 167 27.07 6.62 -13.71
C GLU A 167 26.78 8.04 -14.21
N ASN A 168 27.01 9.06 -13.38
CA ASN A 168 26.87 10.46 -13.79
C ASN A 168 27.84 10.88 -14.91
N TYR A 169 28.91 10.10 -15.15
CA TYR A 169 29.99 10.42 -16.09
C TYR A 169 30.24 9.32 -17.12
N SER A 170 29.31 8.38 -17.30
CA SER A 170 29.46 7.30 -18.28
C SER A 170 29.52 7.86 -19.71
N TYR A 171 30.47 7.37 -20.50
CA TYR A 171 30.53 7.70 -21.93
C TYR A 171 29.30 7.16 -22.65
N VAL A 172 28.58 8.05 -23.34
CA VAL A 172 27.47 7.67 -24.22
C VAL A 172 27.92 7.95 -25.66
N PRO A 173 27.93 6.92 -26.55
CA PRO A 173 28.46 7.06 -27.90
C PRO A 173 27.59 7.90 -28.84
N GLY A 174 26.40 8.33 -28.41
CA GLY A 174 25.44 9.10 -29.20
C GLY A 174 25.15 10.49 -28.63
N PRO A 175 24.22 11.25 -29.25
CA PRO A 175 23.84 12.56 -28.74
C PRO A 175 23.23 12.46 -27.34
N LEU A 176 23.70 13.31 -26.43
CA LEU A 176 23.28 13.30 -25.03
C LEU A 176 21.81 13.71 -24.90
N ARG A 177 21.04 12.94 -24.11
CA ARG A 177 19.62 13.25 -23.83
C ARG A 177 19.46 14.40 -22.83
N ILE A 178 20.36 14.49 -21.85
CA ILE A 178 20.35 15.48 -20.76
C ILE A 178 21.80 15.87 -20.46
N CYS A 179 22.06 17.17 -20.35
CA CYS A 179 23.33 17.68 -19.82
C CYS A 179 23.25 17.66 -18.29
N HIS A 180 24.01 16.76 -17.64
CA HIS A 180 23.99 16.61 -16.19
C HIS A 180 24.63 17.82 -15.51
N THR A 181 23.92 18.42 -14.56
CA THR A 181 24.45 19.45 -13.65
C THR A 181 24.70 18.86 -12.26
N LYS A 182 25.49 19.56 -11.44
CA LYS A 182 25.75 19.19 -10.04
C LYS A 182 24.64 19.64 -9.12
#